data_AF-A0A510UDL4-F1
#
_entry.id   AF-A0A510UDL4-F1
#
_cell.length_a   1.000
_cell.length_b   1.000
_cell.length_c   1.000
_cell.angle_alpha   90.00
_cell.angle_beta   90.00
_cell.angle_gamma   90.00
#
_symmetry.space_group_name_H-M   'P 1'
#
loop_
_entity.id
_entity.type
_entity.pdbx_description
1 polymer ?
#
loop_
_entity_poly.entity_id
_entity_poly.type
_entity_poly.pdbx_seq_one_letter_code
_entity_poly.pdbx_strand_id
1 'polypeptide(L)' 'MTNPKKDLQIPQVEVQTKAPSPLDNAPDEIKLAVDLIYLLESNEVDKETAIKALEIVLSDFKNK' A
#
# COMPACT_ATOMS: atom_id res chain seq x y z
N MET A 1 5.45 53.62 15.96
CA MET A 1 4.72 52.55 15.25
C MET A 1 5.68 52.01 14.20
N THR A 2 6.06 50.74 14.35
CA THR A 2 7.20 50.08 13.69
C THR A 2 6.95 49.75 12.22
N ASN A 3 8.04 49.75 11.47
CA ASN A 3 8.15 49.51 10.01
C ASN A 3 8.07 47.97 9.68
N PRO A 4 8.28 47.51 8.42
CA PRO A 4 7.31 46.76 7.62
C PRO A 4 7.81 45.36 7.20
N LYS A 5 7.06 44.69 6.31
CA LYS A 5 7.30 43.37 5.65
C LYS A 5 6.82 42.13 6.43
N LYS A 6 5.75 41.52 5.91
CA LYS A 6 5.50 40.08 5.94
C LYS A 6 4.51 39.79 4.80
N ASP A 7 5.04 39.71 3.60
CA ASP A 7 5.27 38.46 2.86
C ASP A 7 4.04 38.07 2.06
N LEU A 8 4.27 37.94 0.75
CA LEU A 8 3.34 37.43 -0.22
C LEU A 8 2.82 36.06 0.28
N GLN A 9 1.54 35.99 0.61
CA GLN A 9 0.89 34.69 0.73
C GLN A 9 0.60 34.20 -0.70
N ILE A 10 1.53 33.40 -1.23
CA ILE A 10 1.30 32.61 -2.43
C ILE A 10 0.16 31.61 -2.10
N PRO A 11 -0.87 31.43 -2.95
CA PRO A 11 -1.82 30.34 -2.76
C PRO A 11 -1.03 29.04 -2.81
N GLN A 12 -1.06 28.31 -1.69
CA GLN A 12 -0.39 27.04 -1.50
C GLN A 12 -1.01 26.05 -2.48
N VAL A 13 -0.36 25.83 -3.62
CA VAL A 13 -0.60 24.66 -4.46
C VAL A 13 -0.03 23.50 -3.64
N GLU A 14 -0.89 22.82 -2.88
CA GLU A 14 -0.54 21.58 -2.20
C GLU A 14 -0.22 20.52 -3.25
N VAL A 15 1.04 20.47 -3.69
CA VAL A 15 1.61 19.24 -4.23
C VAL A 15 1.62 18.29 -3.04
N GLN A 16 0.62 17.42 -2.95
CA GLN A 16 0.60 16.30 -2.01
C GLN A 16 1.83 15.43 -2.31
N THR A 17 2.95 15.71 -1.66
CA THR A 17 4.06 14.77 -1.58
C THR A 17 3.61 13.66 -0.64
N LYS A 18 2.84 12.70 -1.17
CA LYS A 18 2.67 11.40 -0.51
C LYS A 18 4.09 10.86 -0.32
N ALA A 19 4.58 10.89 0.91
CA ALA A 19 5.85 10.27 1.23
C ALA A 19 5.80 8.83 0.70
N PRO A 20 6.84 8.34 0.00
CA PRO A 20 6.79 7.02 -0.60
C PRO A 20 6.46 6.02 0.50
N SER A 21 5.39 5.26 0.28
CA SER A 21 5.04 4.20 1.22
C SER A 21 6.17 3.16 1.18
N PRO A 22 6.50 2.48 2.30
CA PRO A 22 7.49 1.41 2.28
C PRO A 22 7.21 0.32 1.23
N LEU A 23 5.95 0.19 0.78
CA LEU A 23 5.54 -0.72 -0.27
C LEU A 23 5.87 -0.22 -1.68
N ASP A 24 6.03 1.08 -1.91
CA ASP A 24 6.28 1.63 -3.26
C ASP A 24 7.59 1.06 -3.85
N ASN A 25 8.59 0.82 -2.99
CA ASN A 25 9.89 0.26 -3.35
C ASN A 25 10.07 -1.22 -2.98
N ALA A 26 9.02 -1.91 -2.51
CA ALA A 26 9.12 -3.31 -2.15
C ALA A 26 9.25 -4.21 -3.41
N PRO A 27 9.87 -5.40 -3.31
CA PRO A 27 9.83 -6.41 -4.36
C PRO A 27 8.40 -6.78 -4.77
N ASP A 28 8.22 -7.21 -6.02
CA ASP A 28 6.89 -7.47 -6.59
C ASP A 28 6.15 -8.57 -5.83
N GLU A 29 6.85 -9.61 -5.37
CA GLU A 29 6.29 -10.67 -4.55
C GLU A 29 5.76 -10.19 -3.21
N ILE A 30 6.39 -9.15 -2.63
CA ILE A 30 5.94 -8.56 -1.36
C ILE A 30 4.70 -7.70 -1.59
N LYS A 31 4.67 -6.90 -2.67
CA LYS A 31 3.50 -6.12 -3.05
C LYS A 31 2.30 -7.03 -3.29
N LEU A 32 2.48 -8.09 -4.06
CA LEU A 32 1.44 -9.07 -4.33
C LEU A 32 0.95 -9.78 -3.06
N ALA A 33 1.86 -10.16 -2.15
CA ALA A 33 1.48 -10.78 -0.89
C ALA A 33 0.58 -9.84 -0.05
N VAL A 34 0.91 -8.54 -0.01
CA VAL A 34 0.08 -7.54 0.69
C VAL A 34 -1.29 -7.38 0.04
N ASP A 35 -1.35 -7.31 -1.30
CA ASP A 35 -2.61 -7.21 -2.03
C ASP A 35 -3.50 -8.45 -1.79
N LEU A 36 -2.91 -9.65 -1.77
CA LEU A 36 -3.63 -10.89 -1.48
C LEU A 36 -4.15 -10.94 -0.05
N ILE A 37 -3.36 -10.51 0.93
CA ILE A 37 -3.81 -10.42 2.33
C ILE A 37 -4.99 -9.45 2.44
N TYR A 38 -4.86 -8.25 1.86
CA TYR A 38 -5.93 -7.25 1.86
C TYR A 38 -7.21 -7.78 1.22
N LEU A 39 -7.11 -8.49 0.09
CA LEU A 39 -8.26 -9.10 -0.58
C LEU A 39 -8.94 -10.13 0.32
N LEU A 40 -8.19 -11.01 0.98
CA LEU A 40 -8.72 -12.06 1.84
C LEU A 40 -9.40 -11.48 3.08
N GLU A 41 -8.76 -10.50 3.73
CA GLU A 41 -9.32 -9.83 4.92
C GLU A 41 -10.57 -9.01 4.58
N SER A 42 -10.57 -8.29 3.46
CA SER A 42 -11.71 -7.47 3.02
C SER A 42 -12.94 -8.29 2.66
N ASN A 43 -12.76 -9.58 2.36
CA ASN A 43 -13.84 -10.53 2.10
C ASN A 43 -14.15 -11.42 3.32
N GLU A 44 -13.61 -11.08 4.50
CA GLU A 44 -13.81 -11.81 5.76
C GLU A 44 -13.50 -13.32 5.65
N VAL A 45 -12.52 -13.68 4.81
CA VAL A 45 -12.12 -15.07 4.63
C VAL A 45 -11.45 -15.56 5.91
N ASP A 46 -11.97 -16.66 6.47
CA ASP A 46 -11.38 -17.31 7.62
C ASP A 46 -9.89 -17.65 7.37
N LYS A 47 -9.05 -17.41 8.38
CA LYS A 47 -7.60 -17.56 8.26
C LYS A 47 -7.18 -18.98 7.86
N GLU A 48 -7.79 -20.00 8.45
CA GLU A 48 -7.47 -21.40 8.13
C GLU A 48 -7.92 -21.75 6.70
N THR A 49 -9.04 -21.19 6.27
CA THR A 49 -9.52 -21.32 4.88
C THR A 49 -8.56 -20.65 3.90
N ALA A 50 -8.12 -19.43 4.18
CA ALA A 50 -7.16 -18.68 3.37
C ALA A 50 -5.83 -19.42 3.21
N ILE A 51 -5.28 -19.96 4.30
CA ILE A 51 -4.02 -20.74 4.28
C ILE A 51 -4.16 -21.95 3.36
N LYS A 52 -5.21 -22.77 3.53
CA LYS A 52 -5.44 -23.96 2.69
C LYS A 52 -5.59 -23.61 1.21
N ALA A 53 -6.30 -22.52 0.91
CA ALA A 53 -6.45 -22.06 -0.47
C ALA A 53 -5.10 -21.64 -1.08
N LEU A 54 -4.28 -20.90 -0.34
CA LEU A 54 -2.95 -20.48 -0.79
C LEU A 54 -2.01 -21.68 -0.99
N GLU A 55 -2.09 -22.71 -0.15
CA GLU A 55 -1.34 -23.97 -0.35
C GLU A 55 -1.71 -24.69 -1.64
N ILE A 56 -3.01 -24.72 -1.98
CA ILE A 56 -3.51 -25.29 -3.25
C ILE A 56 -2.95 -24.50 -4.43
N VAL A 57 -3.07 -23.17 -4.41
CA VAL A 57 -2.55 -22.28 -5.46
C VAL A 57 -1.05 -22.47 -5.63
N LEU A 58 -0.29 -22.45 -4.54
CA LEU A 58 1.16 -22.68 -4.57
C LEU A 58 1.52 -24.05 -5.18
N SER A 59 0.75 -25.08 -4.82
CA SER A 59 0.95 -26.43 -5.35
C SER A 59 0.69 -26.48 -6.87
N ASP A 60 -0.35 -25.80 -7.38
CA ASP A 60 -0.61 -25.71 -8.82
C ASP A 60 0.54 -25.01 -9.55
N PHE A 61 1.03 -23.87 -9.05
CA PHE A 61 2.17 -23.17 -9.64
C PHE A 61 3.46 -23.99 -9.66
N LYS A 62 3.70 -24.83 -8.65
CA LYS A 62 4.90 -25.69 -8.59
C LYS A 62 4.83 -26.88 -9.55
N ASN A 63 3.63 -27.29 -9.96
CA ASN A 63 3.41 -28.43 -10.84
C ASN A 63 3.17 -28.04 -12.31
N LYS A 64 3.21 -26.74 -12.65
CA LYS A 64 3.17 -26.20 -14.01
C LYS A 64 4.56 -26.10 -14.61
#